data_AF-A0A1F5S6F7-F1
#
_entry.id   AF-A0A1F5S6F7-F1
#
_cell.length_a   1.000
_cell.length_b   1.000
_cell.length_c   1.000
_cell.angle_alpha   90.00
_cell.angle_beta   90.00
_cell.angle_gamma   90.00
#
_symmetry.space_group_name_H-M   'P 1'
#
loop_
_entity.id
_entity.type
_entity.pdbx_description
1 polymer ?
#
loop_
_entity_poly.entity_id
_entity_poly.type
_entity_poly.pdbx_seq_one_letter_code
_entity_poly.pdbx_strand_id
1 'polypeptide(L)'
;MPEKFEKDYDSEMEQNLEPVIQEAMANAPTIEEVQEKENELNNILQKFIKGEYSLREFLEKDKEIIIHGRVEILDFDVLKKTIFKITKDQDIASELSFHEREHANELIKAGFRFKIYLVFDRDKNNEIGFHAQIEPELSENMDEHKVRQYLKVAIEVVEDPSDTDKQQLDFWK
;
A
#
# COMPACT_ATOMS: atom_id res chain seq x y z
N MET A 1 21.06 7.71 -22.63
CA MET A 1 20.90 6.30 -22.21
C MET A 1 20.54 6.33 -20.74
N PRO A 2 19.35 5.89 -20.31
CA PRO A 2 19.03 5.87 -18.88
C PRO A 2 19.83 4.75 -18.22
N GLU A 3 20.50 5.09 -17.12
CA GLU A 3 21.22 4.14 -16.27
C GLU A 3 20.20 3.15 -15.68
N LYS A 4 20.42 1.87 -15.97
CA LYS A 4 19.70 0.78 -15.33
C LYS A 4 20.06 0.79 -13.84
N PHE A 5 19.10 1.12 -12.99
CA PHE A 5 19.14 0.73 -11.59
C PHE A 5 18.83 -0.77 -11.49
N GLU A 6 19.73 -1.61 -12.00
CA GLU A 6 19.78 -3.02 -11.62
C GLU A 6 20.43 -3.05 -10.23
N LYS A 7 19.62 -3.03 -9.17
CA LYS A 7 20.09 -3.53 -7.88
C LYS A 7 20.12 -5.04 -7.99
N ASP A 8 21.34 -5.59 -8.02
CA ASP A 8 21.60 -6.99 -7.70
C ASP A 8 21.16 -7.24 -6.25
N TYR A 9 19.90 -7.61 -6.05
CA TYR A 9 19.48 -8.28 -4.83
C TYR A 9 19.76 -9.76 -5.02
N ASP A 10 20.84 -10.24 -4.39
CA ASP A 10 21.13 -11.67 -4.26
C ASP A 10 19.86 -12.40 -3.80
N SER A 11 19.36 -13.29 -4.67
CA SER A 11 18.07 -13.98 -4.57
C SER A 11 18.07 -15.15 -3.58
N GLU A 12 18.79 -15.05 -2.46
CA GLU A 12 18.95 -16.18 -1.50
C GLU A 12 18.46 -15.89 -0.07
N MET A 13 17.74 -14.80 0.16
CA MET A 13 16.93 -14.66 1.37
C MET A 13 15.47 -14.98 1.05
N GLU A 14 15.09 -16.26 1.10
CA GLU A 14 13.67 -16.61 1.27
C GLU A 14 13.21 -16.01 2.60
N GLN A 15 12.47 -14.89 2.55
CA GLN A 15 11.77 -14.39 3.72
C GLN A 15 10.81 -15.48 4.18
N ASN A 16 11.02 -15.99 5.39
CA ASN A 16 10.02 -16.82 6.05
C ASN A 16 8.87 -15.92 6.52
N LEU A 17 7.97 -15.59 5.60
CA LEU A 17 6.83 -14.68 5.83
C LEU A 17 5.71 -15.31 6.66
N GLU A 18 5.67 -16.64 6.78
CA GLU A 18 4.59 -17.37 7.45
C GLU A 18 4.30 -16.87 8.89
N PRO A 19 5.27 -16.79 9.83
CA PRO A 19 5.00 -16.27 11.17
C PRO A 19 4.53 -14.80 11.16
N VAL A 20 5.05 -13.99 10.25
CA VAL A 20 4.71 -12.57 10.13
C VAL A 20 3.27 -12.40 9.63
N ILE A 21 2.87 -13.21 8.64
CA ILE A 21 1.51 -13.26 8.13
C ILE A 21 0.54 -13.73 9.21
N GLN A 22 0.88 -14.78 9.95
CA GLN A 22 0.03 -15.28 11.04
C GLN A 22 -0.16 -14.23 12.15
N GLU A 23 0.91 -13.50 12.50
CA GLU A 23 0.82 -12.39 13.46
C GLU A 23 -0.02 -11.23 12.92
N ALA A 24 0.16 -10.85 11.64
CA ALA A 24 -0.62 -9.80 11.01
C ALA A 24 -2.12 -10.17 10.94
N MET A 25 -2.43 -11.41 10.55
CA MET A 25 -3.79 -11.95 10.53
C MET A 25 -4.40 -11.99 11.94
N ALA A 26 -3.64 -12.33 12.98
CA ALA A 26 -4.13 -12.36 14.35
C ALA A 26 -4.49 -10.95 14.86
N ASN A 27 -3.65 -9.97 14.53
CA ASN A 27 -3.81 -8.57 14.92
C ASN A 27 -4.53 -7.71 13.87
N ALA A 28 -5.19 -8.32 12.90
CA ALA A 28 -5.93 -7.63 11.85
C ALA A 28 -7.05 -6.78 12.48
N PRO A 29 -7.08 -5.45 12.25
CA PRO A 29 -8.13 -4.57 12.74
C PRO A 29 -9.45 -4.86 12.05
N THR A 30 -10.54 -4.46 12.69
CA THR A 30 -11.86 -4.43 12.06
C THR A 30 -11.95 -3.34 11.01
N ILE A 31 -12.84 -3.50 10.03
CA ILE A 31 -13.08 -2.51 8.98
C ILE A 31 -13.47 -1.14 9.56
N GLU A 32 -14.16 -1.11 10.71
CA GLU A 32 -14.56 0.11 11.39
C GLU A 32 -13.33 0.86 11.95
N GLU A 33 -12.41 0.13 12.58
CA GLU A 33 -11.12 0.69 13.05
C GLU A 33 -10.24 1.17 11.90
N VAL A 34 -10.23 0.42 10.78
CA VAL A 34 -9.53 0.83 9.55
C VAL A 34 -10.11 2.15 9.03
N GLN A 35 -11.43 2.26 8.92
CA GLN A 35 -12.10 3.48 8.44
C GLN A 35 -11.83 4.69 9.34
N GLU A 36 -11.81 4.52 10.66
CA GLU A 36 -11.46 5.60 11.59
C GLU A 36 -10.03 6.11 11.35
N LYS A 37 -9.07 5.18 11.20
CA LYS A 37 -7.66 5.48 10.91
C LYS A 37 -7.47 6.13 9.55
N GLU A 38 -8.17 5.65 8.53
CA GLU A 38 -8.15 6.24 7.19
C GLU A 38 -8.71 7.66 7.19
N ASN A 39 -9.79 7.92 7.93
CA ASN A 39 -10.34 9.27 8.08
C ASN A 39 -9.34 10.21 8.76
N GLU A 40 -8.62 9.74 9.78
CA GLU A 40 -7.56 10.50 10.43
C GLU A 40 -6.41 10.81 9.46
N LEU A 41 -5.94 9.80 8.72
CA LEU A 41 -4.88 9.93 7.72
C LEU A 41 -5.29 10.90 6.60
N ASN A 42 -6.52 10.76 6.09
CA ASN A 42 -7.07 11.64 5.08
C ASN A 42 -7.11 13.10 5.54
N ASN A 43 -7.45 13.36 6.81
CA ASN A 43 -7.41 14.71 7.37
C ASN A 43 -5.98 15.28 7.40
N ILE A 44 -5.00 14.48 7.84
CA ILE A 44 -3.58 14.88 7.85
C ILE A 44 -3.08 15.15 6.44
N LEU A 45 -3.41 14.27 5.50
CA LEU A 45 -3.06 14.38 4.08
C LEU A 45 -3.65 15.65 3.45
N GLN A 46 -4.92 15.96 3.73
CA GLN A 46 -5.57 17.17 3.25
C GLN A 46 -4.93 18.44 3.80
N LYS A 47 -4.57 18.46 5.10
CA LYS A 47 -3.83 19.57 5.71
C LYS A 47 -2.45 19.74 5.09
N PHE A 48 -1.75 18.63 4.84
CA PHE A 48 -0.49 18.65 4.09
C PHE A 48 -0.72 19.27 2.71
N ILE A 49 -1.61 18.76 1.87
CA ILE A 49 -1.89 19.29 0.51
C ILE A 49 -2.22 20.79 0.52
N LYS A 50 -3.00 21.26 1.49
CA LYS A 50 -3.42 22.67 1.62
C LYS A 50 -2.32 23.64 2.05
N GLY A 51 -1.19 23.15 2.57
CA GLY A 51 -0.11 24.02 3.04
C GLY A 51 -0.09 24.22 4.55
N GLU A 52 -0.97 23.53 5.28
CA GLU A 52 -1.09 23.67 6.72
C GLU A 52 -0.01 22.88 7.48
N TYR A 53 0.49 21.80 6.87
CA TYR A 53 1.66 21.04 7.34
C TYR A 53 2.79 21.07 6.32
N SER A 54 4.03 21.15 6.81
CA SER A 54 5.23 20.80 6.05
C SER A 54 5.33 19.29 5.82
N LEU A 55 6.21 18.86 4.91
CA LEU A 55 6.45 17.43 4.66
C LEU A 55 6.92 16.71 5.91
N ARG A 56 7.77 17.37 6.71
CA ARG A 56 8.24 16.80 7.98
C ARG A 56 7.10 16.59 8.97
N GLU A 57 6.25 17.60 9.19
CA GLU A 57 5.11 17.49 10.10
C GLU A 57 4.10 16.45 9.61
N PHE A 58 3.88 16.36 8.30
CA PHE A 58 3.08 15.30 7.69
C PHE A 58 3.65 13.92 8.01
N LEU A 59 4.95 13.68 7.78
CA LEU A 59 5.59 12.39 8.02
C LEU A 59 5.68 12.03 9.52
N GLU A 60 5.83 13.03 10.40
CA GLU A 60 5.78 12.81 11.85
C GLU A 60 4.39 12.35 12.29
N LYS A 61 3.32 12.98 11.77
CA LYS A 61 1.93 12.61 12.07
C LYS A 61 1.49 11.29 11.45
N ASP A 62 1.92 11.03 10.21
CA ASP A 62 1.65 9.79 9.50
C ASP A 62 2.20 8.58 10.26
N LYS A 63 3.42 8.69 10.82
CA LYS A 63 4.03 7.65 11.65
C LYS A 63 3.29 7.35 12.96
N GLU A 64 2.52 8.29 13.48
CA GLU A 64 1.70 8.08 14.68
C GLU A 64 0.46 7.24 14.37
N ILE A 65 0.03 7.18 13.10
CA ILE A 65 -1.05 6.33 12.64
C ILE A 65 -0.52 4.91 12.41
N ILE A 66 -0.51 4.12 13.49
CA ILE A 66 -0.24 2.69 13.38
C ILE A 66 -1.48 2.02 12.76
N ILE A 67 -1.29 1.40 11.59
CA ILE A 67 -2.25 0.49 10.97
C ILE A 67 -1.70 -0.94 11.18
N HIS A 68 -2.38 -1.70 12.04
CA HIS A 68 -2.05 -3.09 12.31
C HIS A 68 -2.48 -4.00 11.14
N GLY A 69 -1.97 -5.23 11.10
CA GLY A 69 -2.31 -6.19 10.05
C GLY A 69 -1.55 -6.01 8.74
N ARG A 70 -0.43 -5.29 8.71
CA ARG A 70 0.37 -5.08 7.48
C ARG A 70 1.63 -5.91 7.46
N VAL A 71 1.95 -6.50 6.30
CA VAL A 71 3.18 -7.25 6.04
C VAL A 71 3.89 -6.60 4.85
N GLU A 72 5.12 -6.13 5.06
CA GLU A 72 5.96 -5.62 3.96
C GLU A 72 6.47 -6.80 3.12
N ILE A 73 6.27 -6.70 1.80
CA ILE A 73 6.65 -7.72 0.82
C ILE A 73 7.79 -7.17 -0.04
N LEU A 74 8.81 -8.00 -0.27
CA LEU A 74 10.02 -7.58 -0.96
C LEU A 74 9.81 -7.21 -2.43
N ASP A 75 9.03 -8.01 -3.16
CA ASP A 75 8.82 -7.85 -4.59
C ASP A 75 7.49 -8.50 -5.05
N PHE A 76 7.13 -8.26 -6.31
CA PHE A 76 5.89 -8.76 -6.90
C PHE A 76 5.82 -10.28 -7.06
N ASP A 77 6.96 -10.96 -7.20
CA ASP A 77 6.98 -12.41 -7.32
C ASP A 77 6.73 -13.06 -5.95
N VAL A 78 7.28 -12.49 -4.88
CA VAL A 78 6.98 -12.85 -3.49
C VAL A 78 5.52 -12.53 -3.17
N LEU A 79 4.99 -11.38 -3.60
CA LEU A 79 3.58 -11.02 -3.43
C LEU A 79 2.67 -12.08 -4.07
N LYS A 80 2.89 -12.39 -5.35
CA LYS A 80 2.11 -13.38 -6.09
C LYS A 80 2.14 -14.76 -5.42
N LYS A 81 3.33 -15.23 -5.03
CA LYS A 81 3.49 -16.51 -4.32
C LYS A 81 2.74 -16.51 -2.98
N THR A 82 2.78 -15.39 -2.27
CA THR A 82 2.13 -15.24 -0.96
C THR A 82 0.61 -15.23 -1.10
N ILE A 83 0.07 -14.46 -2.04
CA ILE A 83 -1.38 -14.44 -2.33
C ILE A 83 -1.86 -15.84 -2.71
N PHE A 84 -1.15 -16.53 -3.62
CA PHE A 84 -1.50 -17.91 -3.99
C PHE A 84 -1.48 -18.86 -2.79
N LYS A 85 -0.53 -18.71 -1.86
CA LYS A 85 -0.49 -19.54 -0.64
C LYS A 85 -1.73 -19.31 0.23
N ILE A 86 -2.26 -18.09 0.30
CA ILE A 86 -3.43 -17.73 1.10
C ILE A 86 -4.72 -18.18 0.40
N THR A 87 -4.91 -17.81 -0.87
CA THR A 87 -6.17 -18.05 -1.61
C THR A 87 -6.29 -19.44 -2.20
N LYS A 88 -5.15 -20.09 -2.47
CA LYS A 88 -5.04 -21.29 -3.33
C LYS A 88 -5.55 -21.08 -4.76
N ASP A 89 -5.63 -19.82 -5.19
CA ASP A 89 -6.12 -19.41 -6.50
C ASP A 89 -5.02 -18.70 -7.29
N GLN A 90 -4.64 -19.27 -8.44
CA GLN A 90 -3.56 -18.78 -9.28
C GLN A 90 -3.96 -17.56 -10.13
N ASP A 91 -5.23 -17.45 -10.48
CA ASP A 91 -5.74 -16.39 -11.33
C ASP A 91 -5.85 -15.11 -10.49
N ILE A 92 -6.47 -15.19 -9.31
CA ILE A 92 -6.53 -14.09 -8.33
C ILE A 92 -5.12 -13.61 -7.98
N ALA A 93 -4.20 -14.53 -7.69
CA ALA A 93 -2.82 -14.16 -7.36
C ALA A 93 -2.09 -13.44 -8.50
N SER A 94 -2.40 -13.79 -9.75
CA SER A 94 -1.79 -13.15 -10.91
C SER A 94 -2.40 -11.77 -11.17
N GLU A 95 -3.71 -11.64 -11.05
CA GLU A 95 -4.45 -10.40 -11.27
C GLU A 95 -4.07 -9.33 -10.26
N LEU A 96 -4.13 -9.64 -8.96
CA LEU A 96 -3.77 -8.69 -7.90
C LEU A 96 -2.31 -8.25 -7.99
N SER A 97 -1.39 -9.19 -8.24
CA SER A 97 0.03 -8.86 -8.40
C SER A 97 0.30 -8.00 -9.64
N PHE A 98 -0.46 -8.20 -10.72
CA PHE A 98 -0.34 -7.39 -11.93
C PHE A 98 -0.88 -5.97 -11.70
N HIS A 99 -2.06 -5.84 -11.08
CA HIS A 99 -2.67 -4.54 -10.76
C HIS A 99 -1.73 -3.66 -9.93
N GLU A 100 -1.18 -4.20 -8.83
CA GLU A 100 -0.23 -3.46 -8.00
C GLU A 100 1.08 -3.11 -8.75
N ARG A 101 1.48 -3.92 -9.73
CA ARG A 101 2.64 -3.60 -10.57
C ARG A 101 2.36 -2.38 -11.45
N GLU A 102 1.13 -2.21 -11.94
CA GLU A 102 0.74 -1.00 -12.66
C GLU A 102 0.82 0.24 -11.75
N HIS A 103 0.33 0.13 -10.52
CA HIS A 103 0.43 1.21 -9.52
C HIS A 103 1.89 1.59 -9.22
N ALA A 104 2.76 0.61 -9.02
CA ALA A 104 4.19 0.85 -8.82
C ALA A 104 4.86 1.49 -10.04
N ASN A 105 4.45 1.14 -11.27
CA ASN A 105 4.97 1.77 -12.47
C ASN A 105 4.61 3.27 -12.54
N GLU A 106 3.41 3.66 -12.11
CA GLU A 106 3.03 5.07 -12.02
C GLU A 106 3.87 5.84 -10.99
N LEU A 107 4.15 5.21 -9.84
CA LEU A 107 5.06 5.78 -8.83
C LEU A 107 6.49 5.96 -9.37
N ILE A 108 7.02 4.95 -10.09
CA ILE A 108 8.33 5.03 -10.73
C ILE A 108 8.37 6.15 -11.76
N LYS A 109 7.33 6.29 -12.61
CA LYS A 109 7.22 7.39 -13.60
C LYS A 109 7.21 8.76 -12.92
N ALA A 110 6.56 8.88 -11.77
CA ALA A 110 6.58 10.11 -10.96
C ALA A 110 7.92 10.33 -10.22
N GLY A 111 8.84 9.36 -10.26
CA GLY A 111 10.16 9.42 -9.64
C GLY A 111 10.14 9.14 -8.14
N PHE A 112 9.18 8.33 -7.68
CA PHE A 112 9.10 7.85 -6.31
C PHE A 112 9.62 6.41 -6.20
N ARG A 113 10.20 6.10 -5.05
CA ARG A 113 10.35 4.72 -4.61
C ARG A 113 9.06 4.25 -3.95
N PHE A 114 8.89 2.96 -3.75
CA PHE A 114 7.65 2.40 -3.21
C PHE A 114 7.93 1.18 -2.33
N LYS A 115 6.96 0.87 -1.49
CA LYS A 115 6.87 -0.37 -0.73
C LYS A 115 5.63 -1.15 -1.16
N ILE A 116 5.72 -2.47 -1.04
CA ILE A 116 4.62 -3.40 -1.29
C ILE A 116 4.15 -3.91 0.07
N TYR A 117 2.86 -3.84 0.32
CA TYR A 117 2.26 -4.39 1.52
C TYR A 117 1.17 -5.39 1.17
N LEU A 118 1.08 -6.42 1.99
CA LEU A 118 -0.13 -7.23 2.11
C LEU A 118 -0.82 -6.81 3.41
N VAL A 119 -2.04 -6.33 3.31
CA VAL A 119 -2.81 -5.77 4.42
C VAL A 119 -3.94 -6.75 4.75
N PHE A 120 -4.11 -7.02 6.03
CA PHE A 120 -5.13 -7.90 6.58
C PHE A 120 -6.05 -7.10 7.49
N ASP A 121 -7.34 -7.35 7.35
CA ASP A 121 -8.39 -6.66 8.08
C ASP A 121 -9.58 -7.62 8.27
N ARG A 122 -10.54 -7.22 9.12
CA ARG A 122 -11.71 -8.02 9.43
C ARG A 122 -12.99 -7.35 8.98
N ASP A 123 -13.85 -8.14 8.34
CA ASP A 123 -15.19 -7.69 7.99
C ASP A 123 -16.10 -7.58 9.24
N LYS A 124 -17.36 -7.19 9.03
CA LYS A 124 -18.37 -7.08 10.10
C LYS A 124 -18.71 -8.42 10.78
N ASN A 125 -18.41 -9.54 10.12
CA ASN A 125 -18.58 -10.89 10.65
C ASN A 125 -17.30 -11.42 11.33
N ASN A 126 -16.27 -10.57 11.46
CA ASN A 126 -14.96 -10.90 12.01
C ASN A 126 -14.16 -11.91 11.17
N GLU A 127 -14.54 -12.09 9.90
CA GLU A 127 -13.82 -12.90 8.90
C GLU A 127 -12.62 -12.12 8.36
N ILE A 128 -11.49 -12.80 8.12
CA ILE A 128 -10.27 -12.15 7.63
C ILE A 128 -10.37 -11.93 6.12
N GLY A 129 -10.26 -10.65 5.74
CA GLY A 129 -9.95 -10.20 4.39
C GLY A 129 -8.46 -9.91 4.23
N PHE A 130 -8.02 -9.74 2.98
CA PHE A 130 -6.73 -9.14 2.69
C PHE A 130 -6.77 -8.40 1.36
N HIS A 131 -5.88 -7.43 1.21
CA HIS A 131 -5.62 -6.75 -0.05
C HIS A 131 -4.13 -6.42 -0.18
N ALA A 132 -3.68 -6.25 -1.42
CA ALA A 132 -2.33 -5.74 -1.68
C ALA A 132 -2.38 -4.21 -1.77
N GLN A 133 -1.31 -3.55 -1.35
CA GLN A 133 -1.23 -2.09 -1.36
C GLN A 133 0.18 -1.66 -1.74
N ILE A 134 0.27 -0.69 -2.65
CA ILE A 134 1.52 0.01 -2.96
C ILE A 134 1.51 1.39 -2.32
N GLU A 135 2.56 1.70 -1.57
CA GLU A 135 2.73 3.01 -0.94
C GLU A 135 4.03 3.69 -1.39
N PRO A 136 4.03 5.00 -1.70
CA PRO A 136 5.25 5.74 -1.97
C PRO A 136 6.17 5.79 -0.73
N GLU A 137 7.47 5.54 -0.92
CA GLU A 137 8.47 5.84 0.09
C GLU A 137 8.73 7.35 0.11
N LEU A 138 8.17 8.03 1.11
CA LEU A 138 8.36 9.46 1.33
C LEU A 138 9.50 9.72 2.34
N SER A 139 10.29 10.75 2.08
CA SER A 139 11.39 11.19 2.95
C SER A 139 11.33 12.69 3.16
N GLU A 140 11.71 13.15 4.36
CA GLU A 140 11.77 14.57 4.71
C GLU A 140 12.68 15.41 3.80
N ASN A 141 13.62 14.79 3.09
CA ASN A 141 14.54 15.45 2.18
C ASN A 141 14.01 15.59 0.74
N MET A 142 12.78 15.13 0.47
CA MET A 142 12.17 15.26 -0.84
C MET A 142 11.67 16.67 -1.10
N ASP A 143 11.52 17.03 -2.38
CA ASP A 143 10.88 18.28 -2.78
C ASP A 143 9.39 18.25 -2.35
N GLU A 144 9.07 19.01 -1.30
CA GLU A 144 7.73 19.09 -0.74
C GLU A 144 6.69 19.52 -1.78
N HIS A 145 7.02 20.45 -2.68
CA HIS A 145 6.10 20.88 -3.72
C HIS A 145 5.80 19.72 -4.67
N LYS A 146 6.83 18.96 -5.07
CA LYS A 146 6.66 17.76 -5.89
C LYS A 146 5.79 16.70 -5.19
N VAL A 147 6.02 16.46 -3.90
CA VAL A 147 5.23 15.49 -3.11
C VAL A 147 3.76 15.92 -3.03
N ARG A 148 3.49 17.20 -2.76
CA ARG A 148 2.12 17.76 -2.73
C ARG A 148 1.41 17.58 -4.07
N GLN A 149 2.08 17.91 -5.18
CA GLN A 149 1.48 17.79 -6.52
C GLN A 149 1.16 16.32 -6.83
N TYR A 150 2.07 15.40 -6.52
CA TYR A 150 1.84 13.97 -6.71
C TYR A 150 0.64 13.47 -5.90
N LEU A 151 0.62 13.74 -4.58
CA LEU A 151 -0.45 13.26 -3.70
C LEU A 151 -1.81 13.87 -4.06
N LYS A 152 -1.83 15.13 -4.51
CA LYS A 152 -3.06 15.75 -5.01
C LYS A 152 -3.63 15.02 -6.23
N VAL A 153 -2.78 14.70 -7.22
CA VAL A 153 -3.20 13.95 -8.41
C VAL A 153 -3.63 12.53 -8.04
N ALA A 154 -2.90 11.85 -7.15
CA ALA A 154 -3.25 10.50 -6.72
C ALA A 154 -4.64 10.43 -6.08
N ILE A 155 -5.01 11.40 -5.24
CA ILE A 155 -6.36 11.48 -4.65
C ILE A 155 -7.43 11.76 -5.70
N GLU A 156 -7.18 12.70 -6.62
CA GLU A 156 -8.12 13.05 -7.70
C GLU A 156 -8.37 11.86 -8.65
N VAL A 157 -7.40 10.97 -8.85
CA VAL A 157 -7.57 9.72 -9.62
C VAL A 157 -8.39 8.67 -8.86
N VAL A 158 -8.28 8.60 -7.53
CA VAL A 158 -9.10 7.68 -6.71
C VAL A 158 -10.58 8.09 -6.70
N GLU A 159 -10.90 9.36 -6.93
CA GLU A 159 -12.29 9.81 -7.11
C GLU A 159 -12.90 9.40 -8.45
N ASP A 160 -12.10 8.92 -9.42
CA ASP A 160 -12.54 8.34 -10.70
C ASP A 160 -11.94 6.92 -10.92
N PRO A 161 -12.34 5.93 -10.09
CA PRO A 161 -11.69 4.63 -10.03
C PRO A 161 -11.89 3.78 -11.30
N SER A 162 -10.86 3.03 -11.68
CA SER A 162 -10.96 2.01 -12.73
C SER A 162 -11.93 0.88 -12.34
N ASP A 163 -12.35 0.04 -13.29
CA ASP A 163 -13.30 -1.05 -13.00
C ASP A 163 -12.73 -2.09 -12.01
N THR A 164 -11.41 -2.24 -11.91
CA THR A 164 -10.74 -3.12 -10.93
C THR A 164 -10.73 -2.50 -9.53
N ASP A 165 -10.51 -1.19 -9.44
CA ASP A 165 -10.63 -0.44 -8.18
C ASP A 165 -12.07 -0.48 -7.64
N LYS A 166 -13.06 -0.44 -8.56
CA LYS A 166 -14.46 -0.65 -8.24
C LYS A 166 -14.75 -2.07 -7.76
N GLN A 167 -14.12 -3.10 -8.32
CA GLN A 167 -14.29 -4.48 -7.85
C GLN A 167 -13.69 -4.71 -6.46
N GLN A 168 -12.55 -4.08 -6.14
CA GLN A 168 -12.08 -4.05 -4.75
C GLN A 168 -13.11 -3.34 -3.88
N LEU A 169 -13.53 -2.11 -4.20
CA LEU A 169 -14.56 -1.34 -3.47
C LEU A 169 -15.91 -2.07 -3.30
N ASP A 170 -16.33 -2.87 -4.28
CA ASP A 170 -17.57 -3.64 -4.21
C ASP A 170 -17.40 -4.97 -3.47
N PHE A 171 -16.19 -5.51 -3.33
CA PHE A 171 -15.89 -6.56 -2.35
C PHE A 171 -16.12 -6.07 -0.90
N TRP A 172 -16.11 -4.74 -0.69
CA TRP A 172 -16.35 -4.07 0.60
C TRP A 172 -17.83 -3.67 0.86
N LYS A 173 -18.77 -3.98 -0.03
CA LYS A 173 -20.21 -3.74 0.18
C LYS A 173 -20.98 -5.02 0.49
#